data_AF-A0A2V9H4T8-F1
#
_entry.id   AF-A0A2V9H4T8-F1
#
_cell.length_a   1.000
_cell.length_b   1.000
_cell.length_c   1.000
_cell.angle_alpha   90.00
_cell.angle_beta   90.00
_cell.angle_gamma   90.00
#
_symmetry.space_group_name_H-M   'P 1'
#
loop_
_entity.id
_entity.type
_entity.pdbx_description
1 polymer ?
#
loop_
_entity_poly.entity_id
_entity_poly.type
_entity_poly.pdbx_seq_one_letter_code
_entity_poly.pdbx_strand_id
1 'polypeptide(L)'
;MIDVPKQPPLVEDLRNHSQEQIAELRQLLAAGAPARPDPRRPGFYEVQGLSNTYYVFKYPTGAKVLLLGVWESAIDPVASIVACTCPAA
;
A
#
# COMPACT_ATOMS: atom_id res chain seq x y z
N MET A 1 1.60 8.06 25.83
CA MET A 1 1.29 7.48 24.51
C MET A 1 1.73 8.55 23.53
N ILE A 2 2.83 8.33 22.81
CA ILE A 2 3.44 9.39 22.00
C ILE A 2 2.55 9.57 20.76
N ASP A 3 1.75 10.63 20.77
CA ASP A 3 1.14 11.17 19.56
C ASP A 3 2.27 11.77 18.72
N VAL A 4 2.83 10.95 17.82
CA VAL A 4 3.78 11.47 16.84
C VAL A 4 2.97 12.35 15.90
N PRO A 5 3.30 13.65 15.74
CA PRO A 5 2.61 14.49 14.80
C PRO A 5 2.72 13.82 13.44
N LYS A 6 1.57 13.41 12.90
CA LYS A 6 1.40 12.61 11.67
C LYS A 6 1.77 13.46 10.46
N GLN A 7 3.02 13.89 10.39
CA GLN A 7 3.58 14.53 9.23
C GLN A 7 3.37 13.54 8.07
N PRO A 8 2.77 13.98 6.96
CA PRO A 8 2.44 13.07 5.88
C PRO A 8 3.74 12.37 5.46
N PRO A 9 3.77 11.04 5.44
CA PRO A 9 4.99 10.30 5.18
C PRO A 9 5.61 10.78 3.86
N LEU A 10 6.92 10.99 3.88
CA LEU A 10 7.64 11.41 2.69
C LEU A 10 7.68 10.23 1.73
N VAL A 11 7.05 10.38 0.57
CA VAL A 11 7.03 9.37 -0.48
C VAL A 11 8.27 9.53 -1.34
N GLU A 12 9.19 8.55 -1.26
CA GLU A 12 10.35 8.47 -2.14
C GLU A 12 10.00 7.62 -3.36
N ASP A 13 10.27 8.15 -4.55
CA ASP A 13 9.99 7.49 -5.81
C ASP A 13 11.30 7.05 -6.48
N LEU A 14 11.44 5.75 -6.77
CA LEU A 14 12.66 5.20 -7.39
C LEU A 14 12.55 5.04 -8.91
N ARG A 15 11.36 5.15 -9.50
CA ARG A 15 11.10 4.71 -10.88
C ARG A 15 10.52 5.78 -11.80
N ASN A 16 10.56 7.06 -11.42
CA ASN A 16 9.90 8.16 -12.14
C ASN A 16 8.41 7.86 -12.39
N HIS A 17 7.67 7.52 -11.34
CA HIS A 17 6.22 7.42 -11.41
C HIS A 17 5.60 8.82 -11.62
N SER A 18 4.41 8.86 -12.23
CA SER A 18 3.73 10.13 -12.51
C SER A 18 3.39 10.86 -11.20
N GLN A 19 3.45 12.20 -11.22
CA GLN A 19 3.11 13.01 -10.03
C GLN A 19 1.69 12.73 -9.51
N GLU A 20 0.75 12.37 -10.40
CA GLU A 20 -0.61 11.96 -10.03
C GLU A 20 -0.63 10.70 -9.17
N GLN A 21 0.18 9.70 -9.52
CA GLN A 21 0.31 8.45 -8.77
C GLN A 21 0.93 8.70 -7.38
N ILE A 22 1.93 9.58 -7.31
CA ILE A 22 2.58 9.97 -6.05
C ILE A 22 1.60 10.76 -5.17
N ALA A 23 0.82 11.68 -5.76
CA ALA A 23 -0.18 12.46 -5.06
C ALA A 23 -1.29 11.58 -4.49
N GLU A 24 -1.83 10.64 -5.28
CA GLU A 24 -2.82 9.66 -4.82
C GLU A 24 -2.27 8.84 -3.65
N LEU A 25 -1.07 8.25 -3.79
CA LEU A 25 -0.45 7.47 -2.73
C LEU A 25 -0.26 8.29 -1.44
N ARG A 26 0.17 9.55 -1.56
CA ARG A 26 0.33 10.43 -0.40
C ARG A 26 -1.01 10.71 0.28
N GLN A 27 -2.09 10.89 -0.48
CA GLN A 27 -3.44 11.03 0.07
C GLN A 27 -3.91 9.75 0.75
N LEU A 28 -3.69 8.58 0.14
CA LEU A 28 -4.04 7.28 0.73
C LEU A 28 -3.31 7.06 2.07
N LEU A 29 -2.01 7.34 2.11
CA LEU A 29 -1.21 7.26 3.34
C LEU A 29 -1.68 8.27 4.40
N ALA A 30 -2.00 9.50 4.00
CA ALA A 30 -2.52 10.53 4.90
C ALA A 30 -3.92 10.18 5.44
N ALA A 31 -4.76 9.52 4.64
CA ALA A 31 -6.09 9.04 5.02
C ALA A 31 -6.03 7.78 5.91
N GLY A 32 -4.87 7.11 5.99
CA GLY A 32 -4.74 5.84 6.70
C GLY A 32 -5.41 4.69 5.94
N ALA A 33 -5.33 4.71 4.61
CA ALA A 33 -5.87 3.67 3.75
C ALA A 33 -5.36 2.27 4.18
N PRO A 34 -6.19 1.23 4.04
CA PRO A 34 -5.81 -0.13 4.38
C PRO A 34 -4.58 -0.54 3.57
N ALA A 35 -3.54 -0.97 4.26
CA ALA A 35 -2.32 -1.47 3.67
C ALA A 35 -2.14 -2.94 4.06
N ARG A 36 -2.05 -3.84 3.09
CA ARG A 36 -1.81 -5.27 3.32
C ARG A 36 -0.32 -5.51 3.53
N PRO A 37 0.11 -6.06 4.67
CA PRO A 37 1.51 -6.42 4.87
C PRO A 37 1.90 -7.62 4.00
N ASP A 38 3.09 -7.59 3.41
CA ASP A 38 3.67 -8.74 2.73
C ASP A 38 4.15 -9.77 3.76
N PRO A 39 3.59 -11.00 3.80
CA PRO A 39 3.95 -12.00 4.80
C PRO A 39 5.38 -12.55 4.62
N ARG A 40 5.98 -12.37 3.44
CA ARG A 40 7.32 -12.86 3.10
C ARG A 40 8.40 -11.82 3.38
N ARG A 41 8.05 -10.52 3.40
CA ARG A 41 9.00 -9.41 3.52
C ARG A 41 8.53 -8.38 4.55
N PRO A 42 9.11 -8.37 5.77
CA PRO A 42 8.74 -7.38 6.78
C PRO A 42 9.06 -5.97 6.31
N GLY A 43 8.15 -5.03 6.55
CA GLY A 43 8.27 -3.63 6.13
C GLY A 43 7.71 -3.34 4.73
N PHE A 44 7.32 -4.35 3.97
CA PHE A 44 6.67 -4.19 2.67
C PHE A 44 5.15 -4.29 2.80
N TYR A 45 4.45 -3.44 2.06
CA TYR A 45 3.01 -3.30 2.12
C TYR A 45 2.42 -3.02 0.74
N GLU A 46 1.21 -3.49 0.52
CA GLU A 46 0.38 -3.16 -0.64
C GLU A 46 -0.71 -2.20 -0.19
N VAL A 47 -0.73 -1.00 -0.76
CA VAL A 47 -1.77 0.01 -0.53
C VAL A 47 -2.74 -0.01 -1.70
N GLN A 48 -3.99 -0.32 -1.42
CA GLN A 48 -5.03 -0.39 -2.45
C GLN A 48 -5.61 1.00 -2.69
N GLY A 49 -5.39 1.53 -3.89
CA GLY A 49 -6.03 2.75 -4.40
C GLY A 49 -7.33 2.45 -5.12
N LEU A 50 -7.85 3.44 -5.84
CA LEU A 50 -9.12 3.33 -6.56
C LEU A 50 -9.00 2.45 -7.81
N SER A 51 -7.97 2.71 -8.60
CA SER A 51 -7.70 1.98 -9.86
C SER A 51 -6.34 1.30 -9.85
N ASN A 52 -5.47 1.66 -8.91
CA ASN A 52 -4.09 1.20 -8.85
C ASN A 52 -3.80 0.60 -7.47
N THR A 53 -2.97 -0.43 -7.43
CA THR A 53 -2.37 -0.91 -6.19
C THR A 53 -0.91 -0.47 -6.16
N TYR A 54 -0.50 0.08 -5.02
CA TYR A 54 0.82 0.62 -4.79
C TYR A 54 1.60 -0.30 -3.86
N TYR A 55 2.72 -0.84 -4.34
CA TYR A 55 3.66 -1.58 -3.50
C TYR A 55 4.66 -0.63 -2.89
N VAL A 56 4.64 -0.57 -1.55
CA VAL A 56 5.44 0.37 -0.79
C VAL A 56 6.25 -0.33 0.28
N PHE A 57 7.43 0.23 0.56
CA PHE A 57 8.21 -0.13 1.73
C PHE A 57 8.13 0.99 2.75
N LYS A 58 7.72 0.65 3.98
CA LYS A 58 7.69 1.60 5.09
C LYS A 58 8.98 1.45 5.89
N TYR A 59 9.73 2.53 6.02
CA TYR A 59 10.91 2.53 6.88
C TYR A 59 10.49 2.33 8.35
N PRO A 60 11.31 1.66 9.16
CA PRO A 60 11.00 1.38 10.57
C PRO A 60 10.79 2.65 11.41
N THR A 61 11.32 3.79 10.95
CA THR A 61 11.11 5.10 11.57
C THR A 61 9.73 5.70 11.26
N GLY A 62 8.96 5.14 10.33
CA GLY A 62 7.61 5.58 9.93
C GLY A 62 7.57 6.90 9.17
N ALA A 63 8.66 7.67 9.13
CA ALA A 63 8.72 9.00 8.51
C ALA A 63 8.74 8.95 6.98
N LYS A 64 9.17 7.82 6.41
CA LYS A 64 9.42 7.66 4.97
C LYS A 64 8.73 6.41 4.45
N VAL A 65 8.22 6.53 3.23
CA VAL A 65 7.61 5.44 2.48
C VAL A 65 8.20 5.43 1.08
N LEU A 66 8.70 4.29 0.65
CA LEU A 66 9.31 4.11 -0.65
C LEU A 66 8.30 3.47 -1.60
N LEU A 67 7.97 4.11 -2.71
CA LEU A 67 7.17 3.52 -3.77
C LEU A 67 8.06 2.63 -4.65
N LEU A 68 7.77 1.33 -4.66
CA LEU A 68 8.53 0.32 -5.41
C LEU A 68 7.89 -0.01 -6.75
N GLY A 69 6.56 -0.01 -6.80
CA GLY A 69 5.84 -0.32 -8.01
C GLY A 69 4.35 0.01 -7.90
N VAL A 70 3.76 0.21 -9.07
CA VAL A 70 2.33 0.44 -9.26
C VAL A 70 1.85 -0.55 -10.31
N TRP A 71 0.71 -1.19 -10.05
CA TRP A 71 -0.02 -1.93 -11.08
C TRP A 71 -1.48 -1.53 -11.04
N GLU A 72 -2.12 -1.60 -12.20
CA GLU A 72 -3.57 -1.46 -12.28
C GLU A 72 -4.19 -2.56 -11.45
N SER A 73 -4.97 -2.16 -10.46
CA SER A 73 -5.81 -3.10 -9.73
C SER A 73 -6.95 -3.41 -10.68
N ALA A 74 -6.79 -4.43 -11.51
CA ALA A 74 -7.94 -5.10 -12.07
C ALA A 74 -8.83 -5.41 -10.85
N ILE A 75 -10.01 -4.80 -10.81
CA ILE A 75 -11.07 -5.27 -9.93
C ILE A 75 -11.40 -6.64 -10.52
N ASP A 76 -10.60 -7.63 -10.17
CA ASP A 76 -10.80 -9.02 -10.54
C ASP A 76 -11.89 -9.51 -9.58
N PRO A 77 -13.16 -9.61 -10.01
CA PRO A 77 -14.22 -10.18 -9.15
C PRO A 77 -13.90 -11.61 -8.71
N VAL A 78 -12.87 -12.23 -9.30
CA VAL A 78 -12.40 -13.58 -8.98
C VAL A 78 -11.52 -13.67 -7.72
N ALA A 79 -10.86 -12.60 -7.28
CA ALA A 79 -10.07 -12.65 -6.04
C ALA A 79 -10.96 -12.76 -4.78
N SER A 80 -12.25 -12.43 -4.90
CA SER A 80 -13.23 -12.59 -3.82
C SER A 80 -13.79 -14.02 -3.69
N ILE A 81 -13.54 -14.93 -4.65
CA ILE A 81 -14.14 -16.28 -4.61
C ILE A 81 -13.25 -17.37 -4.00
N VAL A 82 -11.97 -17.10 -3.69
CA VAL A 82 -11.05 -18.06 -3.07
C VAL A 82 -10.85 -17.75 -1.58
N ALA A 83 -11.95 -17.62 -0.83
CA ALA A 83 -11.89 -17.64 0.64
C ALA A 83 -12.90 -18.61 1.28
N CYS A 84 -13.75 -19.28 0.50
CA CYS A 84 -14.71 -20.25 1.03
C CYS A 84 -14.70 -21.53 0.21
N THR A 85 -13.71 -22.38 0.42
CA THR A 85 -13.90 -23.83 0.24
C THR A 85 -12.85 -24.59 1.04
N CYS A 86 -13.14 -24.76 2.32
CA CYS A 86 -12.70 -25.92 3.06
C CYS A 86 -13.95 -26.67 3.54
N PRO A 87 -14.37 -27.75 2.88
CA PRO A 87 -15.01 -28.84 3.60
C PRO A 87 -13.89 -29.66 4.24
N ALA A 88 -13.77 -29.55 5.56
CA ALA A 88 -13.12 -30.57 6.36
C ALA A 88 -13.96 -31.84 6.24
N ALA A 89 -13.36 -32.94 5.81
CA ALA A 89 -13.85 -34.30 5.99
C ALA A 89 -12.66 -35.24 6.09
#